data_AF-A0A497PJC3-F1
#
_entry.id   AF-A0A497PJC3-F1
#
_cell.length_a   1.000
_cell.length_b   1.000
_cell.length_c   1.000
_cell.angle_alpha   90.00
_cell.angle_beta   90.00
_cell.angle_gamma   90.00
#
_symmetry.space_group_name_H-M   'P 1'
#
loop_
_entity.id
_entity.type
_entity.pdbx_description
1 polymer ?
#
loop_
_entity_poly.entity_id
_entity_poly.type
_entity_poly.pdbx_seq_one_letter_code
_entity_poly.pdbx_strand_id
1 'polypeptide(L)'
;MNRPQLSAARKRIRQLQQTMENDLRIFLERTPLLRGQLHEAQTRCGKPGCHCNRGELHRAMVLAYRGGEKQYNRCPADQDILLLGEMTDRYQEFRQARARLVKASRELLEQIGVMERERLALGEKRFRKTETGKRTP
;
A
#
# COMPACT_ATOMS: atom_id res chain seq x y z
N MET A 1 4.06 3.05 36.64
CA MET A 1 2.70 2.70 36.16
C MET A 1 2.65 3.04 34.67
N ASN A 2 2.70 2.08 33.74
CA ASN A 2 2.88 2.35 32.30
C ASN A 2 1.58 2.76 31.55
N ARG A 3 0.76 3.59 32.20
CA ARG A 3 -0.41 4.25 31.58
C ARG A 3 -0.11 4.91 30.23
N PRO A 4 1.02 5.62 30.03
CA PRO A 4 1.28 6.28 28.75
C PRO A 4 1.49 5.29 27.59
N GLN A 5 2.16 4.15 27.80
CA GLN A 5 2.41 3.16 26.74
C GLN A 5 1.12 2.50 26.26
N LEU A 6 0.22 2.13 27.18
CA LEU A 6 -1.09 1.58 26.83
C LEU A 6 -1.99 2.60 26.13
N SER A 7 -1.93 3.88 26.51
CA SER A 7 -2.69 4.95 25.84
C SER A 7 -2.19 5.16 24.41
N ALA A 8 -0.86 5.23 24.24
CA ALA A 8 -0.22 5.40 22.93
C ALA A 8 -0.53 4.23 21.99
N ALA A 9 -0.41 2.98 22.46
CA ALA A 9 -0.72 1.80 21.66
C ALA A 9 -2.19 1.80 21.20
N ARG A 10 -3.15 2.10 22.10
CA ARG A 10 -4.57 2.22 21.71
C ARG A 10 -4.81 3.30 20.67
N LYS A 11 -4.21 4.49 20.84
CA LYS A 11 -4.31 5.58 19.86
C LYS A 11 -3.78 5.12 18.51
N ARG A 12 -2.63 4.44 18.50
CA ARG A 12 -2.00 3.98 17.27
C ARG A 12 -2.82 2.92 16.55
N ILE A 13 -3.37 1.95 17.28
CA ILE A 13 -4.27 0.93 16.73
C ILE A 13 -5.48 1.57 16.03
N ARG A 14 -6.11 2.56 16.65
CA ARG A 14 -7.26 3.27 16.05
C ARG A 14 -6.88 4.01 14.76
N GLN A 15 -5.71 4.65 14.74
CA GLN A 15 -5.20 5.31 13.53
C GLN A 15 -4.94 4.30 12.40
N LEU A 16 -4.33 3.16 12.73
CA LEU A 16 -4.07 2.09 11.76
C LEU A 16 -5.38 1.53 11.20
N GLN A 17 -6.38 1.29 12.05
CA GLN A 17 -7.71 0.86 11.62
C GLN A 17 -8.31 1.84 10.60
N GLN A 18 -8.27 3.15 10.88
CA GLN A 18 -8.81 4.16 9.96
C GLN A 18 -8.11 4.16 8.61
N THR A 19 -6.78 4.02 8.60
CA THR A 19 -6.00 3.91 7.37
C THR A 19 -6.37 2.65 6.59
N MET A 20 -6.50 1.52 7.28
CA MET A 20 -6.89 0.25 6.66
C MET A 20 -8.29 0.32 6.05
N GLU A 21 -9.26 0.95 6.72
CA GLU A 21 -10.60 1.16 6.19
C GLU A 21 -10.60 1.95 4.88
N ASN A 22 -9.73 2.95 4.75
CA ASN A 22 -9.58 3.71 3.50
C ASN A 22 -8.98 2.85 2.39
N ASP A 23 -7.94 2.07 2.70
CA ASP A 23 -7.33 1.15 1.72
C ASP A 23 -8.32 0.04 1.29
N LEU A 24 -9.19 -0.42 2.20
CA LEU A 24 -10.21 -1.43 1.89
C LEU A 24 -11.19 -0.97 0.82
N ARG A 25 -11.52 0.33 0.75
CA ARG A 25 -12.41 0.87 -0.28
C ARG A 25 -11.88 0.61 -1.68
N ILE A 26 -10.57 0.82 -1.88
CA ILE A 26 -9.88 0.57 -3.15
C ILE A 26 -10.00 -0.91 -3.56
N PHE A 27 -9.89 -1.85 -2.61
CA PHE A 27 -9.99 -3.28 -2.93
C PHE A 27 -11.41 -3.75 -3.25
N LEU A 28 -12.42 -3.04 -2.75
CA LEU A 28 -13.82 -3.40 -2.91
C LEU A 28 -14.46 -2.79 -4.17
N GLU A 29 -13.71 -1.97 -4.90
CA GLU A 29 -14.14 -1.49 -6.22
C GLU A 29 -14.25 -2.63 -7.23
N ARG A 30 -15.19 -2.49 -8.19
CA ARG A 30 -15.49 -3.53 -9.19
C ARG A 30 -14.81 -3.31 -10.53
N THR A 31 -14.14 -2.17 -10.69
CA THR A 31 -13.53 -1.78 -11.96
C THR A 31 -12.38 -2.71 -12.32
N PRO A 32 -12.23 -3.07 -13.61
CA PRO A 32 -11.19 -3.98 -14.04
C PRO A 32 -9.81 -3.33 -13.86
N LEU A 33 -8.82 -4.16 -13.56
CA LEU A 33 -7.43 -3.75 -13.36
C LEU A 33 -6.55 -4.29 -14.48
N LEU A 34 -5.65 -3.46 -14.99
CA LEU A 34 -4.68 -3.89 -16.01
C LEU A 34 -3.26 -3.78 -15.47
N ARG A 35 -2.56 -4.92 -15.42
CA ARG A 35 -1.15 -4.94 -15.02
C ARG A 35 -0.28 -4.34 -16.12
N GLY A 36 0.11 -3.09 -15.93
CA GLY A 36 1.02 -2.37 -16.81
C GLY A 36 1.10 -0.90 -16.43
N GLN A 37 1.65 -0.12 -17.34
CA GLN A 37 1.69 1.33 -17.23
C GLN A 37 1.53 1.94 -18.62
N LEU A 38 0.60 2.87 -18.76
CA LEU A 38 0.48 3.72 -19.92
C LEU A 38 1.30 5.00 -19.68
N HIS A 39 2.18 5.34 -20.62
CA HIS A 39 3.02 6.53 -20.50
C HIS A 39 3.31 7.12 -21.88
N GLU A 40 3.59 8.42 -21.93
CA GLU A 40 4.11 9.06 -23.14
C GLU A 40 5.60 8.70 -23.28
N ALA A 41 5.96 8.07 -24.40
CA ALA A 41 7.34 7.82 -24.76
C ALA A 41 7.81 8.90 -25.75
N GLN A 42 9.00 9.44 -25.50
CA GLN A 42 9.68 10.37 -26.39
C GLN A 42 10.91 9.69 -26.99
N THR A 43 10.86 9.34 -28.27
CA THR A 43 11.92 8.53 -28.90
C THR A 43 12.34 9.05 -30.27
N ARG A 44 13.55 8.66 -30.68
CA ARG A 44 14.02 8.85 -32.05
C ARG A 44 13.57 7.66 -32.88
N CYS A 45 12.98 7.91 -34.04
CA CYS A 45 12.48 6.85 -34.91
C CYS A 45 13.58 6.19 -35.78
N GLY A 46 14.81 6.72 -35.76
CA GLY A 46 15.94 6.17 -36.53
C GLY A 46 15.92 6.48 -38.03
N LYS A 47 14.86 7.11 -38.55
CA LYS A 47 14.81 7.52 -39.96
C LYS A 47 15.74 8.72 -40.21
N PRO A 48 16.68 8.65 -41.18
CA PRO A 48 17.72 9.67 -41.34
C PRO A 48 17.17 11.06 -41.67
N GLY A 49 15.99 11.17 -42.29
CA GLY A 49 15.33 12.45 -42.61
C GLY A 49 14.32 12.97 -41.59
N CYS A 50 14.19 12.35 -40.42
CA CYS A 50 13.14 12.71 -39.48
C CYS A 50 13.51 13.92 -38.60
N HIS A 51 12.52 14.77 -38.27
CA HIS A 51 12.68 15.90 -37.35
C HIS A 51 13.15 15.47 -35.96
N CYS A 52 12.90 14.22 -35.54
CA CYS A 52 13.42 13.67 -34.28
C CYS A 52 14.94 13.65 -34.16
N ASN A 53 15.68 13.64 -35.29
CA ASN A 53 17.13 13.73 -35.28
C ASN A 53 17.63 15.17 -35.05
N ARG A 54 16.75 16.18 -35.23
CA ARG A 54 17.05 17.61 -35.05
C ARG A 54 16.62 18.17 -33.69
N GLY A 55 16.14 17.31 -32.78
CA GLY A 55 15.80 17.66 -31.40
C GLY A 55 14.30 17.52 -31.06
N GLU A 56 13.43 17.37 -32.05
CA GLU A 56 11.98 17.23 -31.85
C GLU A 56 11.58 15.74 -31.77
N LEU A 57 11.78 15.13 -30.60
CA LEU A 57 11.48 13.70 -30.40
C LEU A 57 10.01 13.37 -30.71
N HIS A 58 9.79 12.20 -31.31
CA HIS A 58 8.43 11.69 -31.51
C HIS A 58 7.80 11.36 -30.18
N ARG A 59 6.56 11.80 -30.00
CA ARG A 59 5.72 11.48 -28.84
C ARG A 59 4.70 10.43 -29.24
N ALA A 60 4.59 9.39 -28.44
CA ALA A 60 3.56 8.36 -28.61
C ALA A 60 3.16 7.80 -27.25
N MET A 61 1.88 7.49 -27.08
CA MET A 61 1.44 6.73 -25.91
C MET A 61 1.88 5.28 -26.06
N VAL A 62 2.49 4.75 -25.00
CA VAL A 62 3.01 3.39 -24.94
C VAL A 62 2.45 2.70 -23.70
N LEU A 63 1.77 1.58 -23.91
CA LEU A 63 1.39 0.65 -22.85
C LEU A 63 2.54 -0.34 -22.64
N ALA A 64 3.22 -0.25 -21.50
CA ALA A 64 4.11 -1.29 -21.01
C ALA A 64 3.28 -2.37 -20.30
N TYR A 65 2.82 -3.36 -21.05
CA TYR A 65 2.02 -4.45 -20.52
C TYR A 65 2.91 -5.48 -19.81
N ARG A 66 2.46 -5.89 -18.63
CA ARG A 66 3.18 -6.83 -17.75
C ARG A 66 2.28 -7.93 -17.18
N GLY A 67 1.14 -8.18 -17.83
CA GLY A 67 0.22 -9.26 -17.45
C GLY A 67 0.47 -10.56 -18.22
N GLY A 68 -0.04 -11.68 -17.69
CA GLY A 68 0.05 -13.00 -18.34
C GLY A 68 1.47 -13.55 -18.48
N GLU A 69 1.64 -14.46 -19.45
CA GLU A 69 2.91 -15.16 -19.73
C GLU A 69 3.93 -14.30 -20.48
N LYS A 70 3.46 -13.32 -21.28
CA LYS A 70 4.32 -12.49 -22.13
C LYS A 70 4.21 -11.02 -21.76
N GLN A 71 5.38 -10.40 -21.56
CA GLN A 71 5.52 -8.98 -21.30
C GLN A 71 5.94 -8.27 -22.59
N TYR A 72 5.26 -7.18 -22.94
CA TYR A 72 5.56 -6.43 -24.15
C TYR A 72 5.11 -4.98 -24.04
N ASN A 73 5.60 -4.15 -24.95
CA ASN A 73 5.18 -2.77 -25.08
C ASN A 73 4.37 -2.63 -26.38
N ARG A 74 3.29 -1.84 -26.37
CA ARG A 74 2.52 -1.53 -27.58
C ARG A 74 2.06 -0.08 -27.57
N CYS A 75 1.87 0.51 -28.74
CA CYS A 75 1.17 1.78 -28.90
C CYS A 75 -0.33 1.48 -29.07
N PRO A 76 -1.20 1.81 -28.11
CA PRO A 76 -2.64 1.64 -28.26
C PRO A 76 -3.22 2.64 -29.27
N ALA A 77 -4.42 2.35 -29.79
CA ALA A 77 -5.19 3.30 -30.58
C ALA A 77 -5.70 4.44 -29.70
N ASP A 78 -5.90 5.63 -30.28
CA ASP A 78 -6.26 6.84 -29.52
C ASP A 78 -7.53 6.68 -28.68
N GLN A 79 -8.54 5.99 -29.23
CA GLN A 79 -9.80 5.69 -28.55
C GLN A 79 -9.65 4.80 -27.30
N ASP A 80 -8.58 3.99 -27.23
CA ASP A 80 -8.35 3.05 -26.12
C ASP A 80 -7.48 3.66 -25.01
N ILE A 81 -6.80 4.78 -25.27
CA ILE A 81 -5.83 5.40 -24.36
C ILE A 81 -6.47 5.68 -22.99
N LEU A 82 -7.66 6.30 -22.98
CA LEU A 82 -8.36 6.64 -21.75
C LEU A 82 -8.72 5.41 -20.93
N LEU A 83 -9.35 4.41 -21.56
CA LEU A 83 -9.74 3.16 -20.91
C LEU A 83 -8.53 2.42 -20.32
N LEU A 84 -7.48 2.27 -21.11
CA LEU A 84 -6.26 1.57 -20.68
C LEU A 84 -5.55 2.33 -19.56
N GLY A 85 -5.51 3.66 -19.65
CA GLY A 85 -4.95 4.54 -18.62
C GLY A 85 -5.65 4.32 -17.28
N GLU A 86 -6.98 4.43 -17.25
CA GLU A 86 -7.78 4.19 -16.04
C GLU A 86 -7.51 2.81 -15.43
N MET A 87 -7.48 1.75 -16.26
CA MET A 87 -7.24 0.39 -15.77
C MET A 87 -5.82 0.21 -15.21
N THR A 88 -4.81 0.84 -15.82
CA THR A 88 -3.44 0.76 -15.30
C THR A 88 -3.23 1.59 -14.04
N ASP A 89 -3.86 2.77 -13.95
CA ASP A 89 -3.76 3.65 -12.78
C ASP A 89 -4.44 3.01 -11.57
N ARG A 90 -5.65 2.48 -11.75
CA ARG A 90 -6.34 1.71 -10.71
C ARG A 90 -5.53 0.49 -10.26
N TYR A 91 -4.85 -0.20 -11.18
CA TYR A 91 -3.98 -1.30 -10.81
C TYR A 91 -2.80 -0.83 -9.93
N GLN A 92 -2.18 0.30 -10.27
CA GLN A 92 -1.12 0.88 -9.46
C GLN A 92 -1.62 1.26 -8.07
N GLU A 93 -2.76 1.94 -7.99
CA GLU A 93 -3.40 2.31 -6.73
C GLU A 93 -3.72 1.08 -5.87
N PHE A 94 -4.32 0.04 -6.45
CA PHE A 94 -4.58 -1.23 -5.78
C PHE A 94 -3.30 -1.85 -5.22
N ARG A 95 -2.21 -1.84 -6.00
CA ARG A 95 -0.90 -2.38 -5.57
C ARG A 95 -0.31 -1.57 -4.42
N GLN A 96 -0.42 -0.25 -4.46
CA GLN A 96 0.06 0.63 -3.40
C GLN A 96 -0.77 0.45 -2.12
N ALA A 97 -2.10 0.41 -2.23
CA ALA A 97 -3.01 0.12 -1.13
C ALA A 97 -2.67 -1.21 -0.47
N ARG A 98 -2.42 -2.27 -1.26
CA ARG A 98 -2.02 -3.58 -0.72
C ARG A 98 -0.72 -3.50 0.07
N ALA A 99 0.27 -2.75 -0.41
CA ALA A 99 1.54 -2.56 0.30
C ALA A 99 1.33 -1.79 1.63
N ARG A 100 0.50 -0.74 1.61
CA ARG A 100 0.11 0.01 2.81
C ARG A 100 -0.61 -0.88 3.83
N LEU A 101 -1.57 -1.69 3.38
CA LEU A 101 -2.29 -2.64 4.23
C LEU A 101 -1.34 -3.63 4.90
N VAL A 102 -0.41 -4.25 4.15
CA VAL A 102 0.57 -5.18 4.73
C VAL A 102 1.41 -4.51 5.82
N LYS A 103 1.87 -3.27 5.57
CA LYS A 103 2.63 -2.50 6.57
C LYS A 103 1.79 -2.18 7.80
N ALA A 104 0.55 -1.71 7.59
CA ALA A 104 -0.38 -1.38 8.66
C ALA A 104 -0.74 -2.58 9.53
N SER A 105 -0.98 -3.75 8.91
CA SER A 105 -1.28 -5.00 9.62
C SER A 105 -0.11 -5.48 10.48
N ARG A 106 1.14 -5.36 9.99
CA ARG A 106 2.33 -5.68 10.80
C ARG A 106 2.42 -4.77 12.02
N GLU A 107 2.28 -3.47 11.81
CA GLU A 107 2.33 -2.49 12.89
C GLU A 107 1.19 -2.69 13.91
N LEU A 108 -0.01 -3.05 13.44
CA LEU A 108 -1.15 -3.38 14.29
C LEU A 108 -0.82 -4.53 15.25
N LEU A 109 -0.26 -5.63 14.74
CA LEU A 109 0.14 -6.78 15.54
C LEU A 109 1.23 -6.41 16.57
N GLU A 110 2.20 -5.58 16.18
CA GLU A 110 3.22 -5.08 17.10
C GLU A 110 2.61 -4.28 18.26
N GLN A 111 1.65 -3.38 17.97
CA GLN A 111 0.95 -2.60 19.00
C GLN A 111 0.09 -3.47 19.91
N ILE A 112 -0.55 -4.52 19.38
CA ILE A 112 -1.27 -5.51 20.18
C ILE A 112 -0.30 -6.22 21.14
N GLY A 113 0.88 -6.62 20.66
CA GLY A 113 1.92 -7.21 21.50
C GLY A 113 2.42 -6.28 22.61
N VAL A 114 2.57 -4.97 22.32
CA VAL A 114 2.87 -3.97 23.36
C VAL A 114 1.75 -3.94 24.41
N MET A 115 0.49 -3.92 23.99
CA MET A 115 -0.65 -3.92 24.91
C MET A 115 -0.69 -5.16 25.79
N GLU A 116 -0.45 -6.34 25.22
CA GLU A 116 -0.42 -7.60 25.96
C GLU A 116 0.65 -7.56 27.06
N ARG A 117 1.91 -7.26 26.71
CA ARG A 117 3.02 -7.19 27.67
C ARG A 117 2.73 -6.22 28.81
N GLU A 118 2.23 -5.03 28.48
CA GLU A 118 1.91 -4.02 29.50
C GLU A 118 0.75 -4.44 30.40
N ARG A 119 -0.27 -5.13 29.85
CA ARG A 119 -1.38 -5.66 30.65
C ARG A 119 -0.95 -6.81 31.55
N LEU A 120 -0.10 -7.72 31.06
CA LEU A 120 0.48 -8.79 31.87
C LEU A 120 1.32 -8.22 33.02
N ALA A 121 2.18 -7.23 32.75
CA ALA A 121 2.97 -6.56 33.78
C ALA A 121 2.10 -5.86 34.85
N LEU A 122 0.93 -5.34 34.48
CA LEU A 122 -0.04 -4.82 35.43
C LEU A 122 -0.69 -5.93 36.27
N GLY A 123 -1.04 -7.06 35.65
CA GLY A 123 -1.58 -8.23 36.32
C GLY A 123 -0.60 -8.80 37.35
N GLU A 124 0.64 -9.03 36.93
CA GLU A 124 1.74 -9.54 37.77
C GLU A 124 1.98 -8.67 39.01
N LYS A 125 1.99 -7.34 38.84
CA LYS A 125 2.13 -6.41 39.97
C LYS A 125 0.95 -6.47 40.93
N ARG A 126 -0.27 -6.69 40.43
CA ARG A 126 -1.45 -6.87 41.29
C ARG A 126 -1.36 -8.19 42.03
N PHE A 127 -0.96 -9.27 41.36
CA PHE A 127 -0.77 -10.58 41.95
C PHE A 127 0.26 -10.53 43.11
N ARG A 128 1.45 -9.96 42.88
CA ARG A 128 2.46 -9.80 43.95
C ARG A 128 1.95 -9.03 45.17
N LYS A 129 1.12 -8.00 44.97
CA LYS A 129 0.50 -7.28 46.10
C LYS A 129 -0.43 -8.16 46.94
N THR A 130 -1.06 -9.15 46.33
CA THR A 130 -1.89 -10.13 47.07
C THR A 130 -1.07 -11.13 47.85
N GLU A 131 0.13 -11.48 47.36
CA GLU A 131 1.07 -12.37 48.07
C GLU A 131 1.69 -11.67 49.27
N THR A 132 2.07 -10.40 49.15
CA THR A 132 2.57 -9.59 50.28
C THR A 132 1.50 -9.29 51.33
N GLY A 133 0.23 -9.62 51.07
CA GLY A 133 -0.93 -9.30 51.90
C GLY A 133 -1.56 -10.48 52.67
N LYS A 134 -0.98 -11.69 52.64
CA LYS A 134 -1.42 -12.85 53.44
C LYS A 134 -0.17 -13.63 53.89
N ARG A 135 -0.04 -14.18 55.09
CA ARG A 135 -0.82 -14.23 56.34
C ARG A 135 0.24 -14.71 57.35
N THR A 136 0.59 -13.91 58.36
CA THR A 136 1.29 -14.48 59.52
C THR A 136 0.26 -15.32 60.29
N PRO A 137 0.58 -16.57 60.68
CA PRO A 137 -0.32 -17.42 61.45
C PRO A 137 -0.73 -16.77 62.78
#